data_AF-A0A517V6E6-F1
#
_entry.id   AF-A0A517V6E6-F1
#
_cell.length_a   1.000
_cell.length_b   1.000
_cell.length_c   1.000
_cell.angle_alpha   90.00
_cell.angle_beta   90.00
_cell.angle_gamma   90.00
#
_symmetry.space_group_name_H-M   'P 1'
#
loop_
_entity.id
_entity.type
_entity.pdbx_description
1 polymer ?
#
loop_
_entity_poly.entity_id
_entity_poly.type
_entity_poly.pdbx_seq_one_letter_code
_entity_poly.pdbx_strand_id
1 'polypeptide(L)' 'MAFQTFDPDDEESFDKMRDLFSPAQVDQSVRQALQLCWMLLPQEKRNIDELEQQFRRIVDRALKNMRDDDQAFGGQ' A
#
# COMPACT_ATOMS: atom_id res chain seq x y z
N MET A 1 2.03 -24.57 -10.62
CA MET A 1 2.04 -23.10 -10.52
C MET A 1 3.40 -22.64 -11.02
N ALA A 2 3.44 -21.94 -12.16
CA ALA A 2 4.69 -21.40 -12.68
C ALA A 2 5.05 -20.16 -11.85
N PHE A 3 6.11 -20.25 -11.06
CA PHE A 3 6.77 -19.06 -10.53
C PHE A 3 7.48 -18.40 -11.71
N GLN A 4 6.79 -17.49 -12.41
CA GLN A 4 7.44 -16.61 -13.36
C GLN A 4 8.38 -15.71 -12.57
N THR A 5 9.68 -15.83 -12.84
CA THR A 5 10.71 -14.89 -12.41
C THR A 5 10.33 -13.52 -12.95
N PHE A 6 9.90 -12.63 -12.05
CA PHE A 6 9.69 -11.23 -12.36
C PHE A 6 11.05 -10.59 -12.58
N ASP A 7 11.29 -10.13 -13.81
CA ASP A 7 12.43 -9.30 -14.15
C ASP A 7 11.98 -7.82 -14.04
N PRO A 8 12.52 -7.05 -13.08
CA PRO A 8 12.16 -5.66 -12.89
C PRO A 8 12.70 -4.73 -14.00
N ASP A 9 13.45 -5.22 -14.99
CA ASP A 9 13.92 -4.40 -16.12
C ASP A 9 13.16 -4.67 -17.43
N ASP A 10 12.13 -5.53 -17.40
CA ASP A 10 11.32 -5.91 -18.57
C ASP A 10 9.97 -5.16 -18.60
N GLU A 11 9.75 -4.32 -19.61
CA GLU A 11 8.52 -3.55 -19.81
C GLU A 11 7.27 -4.45 -19.86
N GLU A 12 7.38 -5.66 -20.45
CA GLU A 12 6.27 -6.60 -20.55
C GLU A 12 5.87 -7.17 -19.17
N SER A 13 6.84 -7.38 -18.29
CA SER A 13 6.63 -7.81 -16.91
C SER A 13 6.00 -6.70 -16.05
N PHE A 14 6.35 -5.44 -16.29
CA PHE A 14 5.70 -4.29 -15.65
C PHE A 14 4.26 -4.08 -16.09
N ASP A 15 3.99 -4.18 -17.38
CA ASP A 15 2.61 -4.06 -17.89
C ASP A 15 1.75 -5.22 -17.37
N LYS A 16 2.28 -6.45 -17.34
CA LYS A 16 1.60 -7.58 -16.68
C LYS A 16 1.38 -7.33 -15.20
N MET A 17 2.31 -6.73 -14.46
CA MET A 17 2.09 -6.35 -13.06
C MET A 17 0.97 -5.31 -12.92
N ARG A 18 0.94 -4.30 -13.79
CA ARG A 18 -0.12 -3.28 -13.79
C ARG A 18 -1.50 -3.86 -14.11
N ASP A 19 -1.54 -4.84 -15.01
CA ASP A 19 -2.75 -5.59 -15.35
C ASP A 19 -3.20 -6.52 -14.21
N LEU A 20 -2.24 -7.18 -13.54
CA LEU A 20 -2.49 -8.04 -12.39
C LEU A 20 -2.94 -7.23 -11.18
N PHE A 21 -2.33 -6.08 -10.90
CA PHE A 21 -2.64 -5.16 -9.81
C PHE A 21 -3.41 -3.94 -10.33
N SER A 22 -4.61 -4.21 -10.84
CA SER A 22 -5.49 -3.13 -11.31
C SER A 22 -5.85 -2.15 -10.17
N PRO A 23 -6.19 -0.89 -10.49
CA PRO A 23 -6.63 0.09 -9.49
C PRO A 23 -7.78 -0.39 -8.59
N ALA A 24 -8.63 -1.29 -9.10
CA ALA A 24 -9.73 -1.89 -8.33
C ALA A 24 -9.23 -2.81 -7.20
N GLN A 25 -8.16 -3.57 -7.44
CA GLN A 25 -7.55 -4.41 -6.38
C GLN A 25 -6.87 -3.56 -5.32
N VAL A 26 -6.27 -2.44 -5.72
CA VAL A 26 -5.68 -1.47 -4.78
C VAL A 26 -6.78 -0.87 -3.91
N ASP A 27 -7.91 -0.45 -4.48
CA ASP A 27 -9.07 0.05 -3.73
C ASP A 27 -9.58 -1.00 -2.72
N GLN A 28 -9.72 -2.26 -3.15
CA GLN A 28 -10.12 -3.35 -2.26
C GLN A 28 -9.14 -3.54 -1.10
N SER A 29 -7.84 -3.50 -1.38
CA SER A 29 -6.78 -3.63 -0.36
C SER A 29 -6.81 -2.47 0.65
N VAL A 30 -7.06 -1.25 0.17
CA VAL A 30 -7.24 -0.07 1.04
C VAL A 30 -8.47 -0.24 1.94
N ARG A 31 -9.60 -0.73 1.41
CA ARG A 31 -10.80 -1.01 2.22
C ARG A 31 -10.55 -2.07 3.27
N GLN A 32 -9.84 -3.14 2.93
CA GLN A 32 -9.45 -4.17 3.90
C GLN A 32 -8.57 -3.59 5.01
N ALA A 33 -7.60 -2.75 4.66
CA ALA A 33 -6.74 -2.08 5.64
C ALA A 33 -7.53 -1.15 6.58
N LEU A 34 -8.53 -0.43 6.06
CA LEU A 34 -9.45 0.37 6.89
C LEU A 34 -10.24 -0.49 7.88
N GLN A 35 -10.76 -1.65 7.46
CA GLN A 35 -11.47 -2.58 8.35
C GLN A 35 -10.57 -3.13 9.45
N LEU A 36 -9.32 -3.49 9.11
CA LEU A 36 -8.34 -3.94 10.09
C LEU A 36 -8.00 -2.82 11.09
N CYS A 37 -7.82 -1.59 10.60
CA CYS A 37 -7.57 -0.43 11.46
C CYS A 37 -8.73 -0.21 12.44
N TRP A 38 -9.98 -0.30 11.97
CA TRP A 38 -11.19 -0.22 12.81
C TRP A 38 -11.23 -1.29 13.91
N MET A 39 -10.89 -2.53 13.56
CA MET A 39 -10.85 -3.64 14.52
C MET A 39 -9.81 -3.45 15.61
N LEU A 40 -8.68 -2.80 15.29
CA LEU A 40 -7.58 -2.53 16.21
C LEU A 40 -7.84 -1.32 17.13
N LEU A 41 -8.83 -0.47 16.82
CA LEU A 41 -9.17 0.64 17.70
C LEU A 41 -9.75 0.15 19.04
N PRO A 42 -9.34 0.75 20.18
CA PRO A 42 -9.99 0.56 21.47
C PRO A 42 -11.48 0.87 21.37
N GLN A 43 -12.33 0.11 22.06
CA GLN A 43 -13.79 0.23 21.92
C GLN A 43 -14.27 1.66 22.26
N GLU A 44 -13.69 2.27 23.29
CA GLU A 44 -13.99 3.62 23.74
C GLU A 44 -13.58 4.73 22.75
N LYS A 45 -12.71 4.41 21.78
CA LYS A 45 -12.22 5.33 20.75
C LYS A 45 -12.64 4.93 19.33
N ARG A 46 -13.49 3.92 19.21
CA ARG A 46 -13.91 3.39 17.91
C ARG A 46 -14.95 4.32 17.26
N ASN A 47 -14.46 5.34 16.58
CA ASN A 47 -15.23 6.28 15.78
C ASN A 47 -14.48 6.59 14.47
N ILE A 48 -15.18 7.23 13.52
CA ILE A 48 -14.65 7.48 12.18
C ILE A 48 -13.49 8.48 12.21
N ASP A 49 -13.53 9.49 13.08
CA ASP A 49 -12.47 10.51 13.19
C ASP A 49 -11.15 9.89 13.66
N GLU A 50 -11.20 9.01 14.67
CA GLU A 50 -10.03 8.28 15.15
C GLU A 50 -9.51 7.30 14.09
N LEU A 51 -10.40 6.58 13.40
CA LEU A 51 -10.03 5.70 12.30
C LEU A 51 -9.28 6.47 11.20
N GLU A 52 -9.83 7.60 10.76
CA GLU A 52 -9.23 8.45 9.75
C GLU A 52 -7.86 8.95 10.20
N GLN A 53 -7.75 9.45 11.44
CA GLN A 53 -6.50 9.96 11.97
C GLN A 53 -5.41 8.87 12.00
N GLN A 54 -5.73 7.66 12.49
CA GLN A 54 -4.76 6.57 12.57
C GLN A 54 -4.37 6.07 11.18
N PHE A 55 -5.34 5.92 10.27
CA PHE A 55 -5.08 5.46 8.92
C PHE A 55 -4.20 6.45 8.15
N ARG A 56 -4.49 7.75 8.20
CA ARG A 56 -3.67 8.80 7.57
C ARG A 56 -2.24 8.77 8.08
N ARG A 57 -2.02 8.67 9.41
CA ARG A 57 -0.67 8.57 9.99
C ARG A 57 0.13 7.38 9.44
N ILE A 58 -0.52 6.24 9.23
CA ILE A 58 0.13 5.04 8.67
C ILE A 58 0.53 5.29 7.22
N VAL A 59 -0.39 5.84 6.41
CA VAL A 59 -0.15 6.14 4.99
C VAL A 59 0.94 7.20 4.83
N ASP A 60 0.88 8.29 5.60
CA ASP A 60 1.87 9.36 5.56
C ASP A 60 3.29 8.84 5.87
N ARG A 61 3.41 7.95 6.88
CA ARG A 61 4.68 7.30 7.21
C ARG A 61 5.15 6.39 6.07
N ALA A 62 4.26 5.59 5.47
CA ALA A 62 4.61 4.72 4.36
C ALA A 62 5.11 5.52 3.15
N LEU A 63 4.42 6.61 2.81
CA LEU A 63 4.81 7.51 1.73
C LEU A 63 6.14 8.20 2.02
N LYS A 64 6.37 8.63 3.27
CA LYS A 64 7.66 9.19 3.66
C LYS A 64 8.79 8.18 3.45
N ASN A 65 8.63 6.94 3.93
CA ASN A 65 9.65 5.91 3.76
C ASN A 65 9.96 5.65 2.28
N MET A 66 8.95 5.60 1.41
CA MET A 66 9.16 5.44 -0.04
C MET A 66 9.96 6.60 -0.65
N ARG A 67 9.72 7.84 -0.20
CA ARG A 67 10.51 9.00 -0.65
C ARG A 67 11.94 8.95 -0.13
N ASP A 68 12.13 8.53 1.11
CA ASP A 68 13.45 8.38 1.71
C ASP A 68 14.25 7.28 0.98
N ASP A 69 13.59 6.18 0.60
CA ASP A 69 14.17 5.10 -0.21
C ASP A 69 14.52 5.58 -1.63
N ASP A 70 13.62 6.29 -2.31
CA ASP A 70 13.87 6.89 -3.63
C ASP A 70 15.09 7.83 -3.60
N GLN A 71 15.24 8.64 -2.54
CA GLN A 71 16.42 9.49 -2.36
C GLN A 71 17.70 8.71 -2.07
N ALA A 72 17.60 7.60 -1.34
CA ALA A 72 18.75 6.78 -0.96
C ALA A 72 19.26 5.91 -2.13
N PHE A 73 18.37 5.46 -3.02
CA PHE A 73 18.67 4.53 -4.11
C PHE A 73 18.62 5.16 -5.51
N GLY A 74 17.96 6.31 -5.70
CA GLY A 74 17.87 7.05 -6.97
C GLY A 74 19.11 7.89 -7.33
N GLY A 75 20.25 7.62 -6.66
CA GLY A 75 21.54 8.27 -6.88
C GLY A 75 22.52 7.48 -7.75
N GLN A 76 22.04 6.66 -8.69
CA GLN A 76 22.87 5.97 -9.70
C GLN A 76 22.52 6.40 -11.12
#